data_AF-M4Z7X6-F1
#
_entry.id   AF-M4Z7X6-F1
#
_cell.length_a   1.000
_cell.length_b   1.000
_cell.length_c   1.000
_cell.angle_alpha   90.00
_cell.angle_beta   90.00
_cell.angle_gamma   90.00
#
_symmetry.space_group_name_H-M   'P 1'
#
loop_
_entity.id
_entity.type
_entity.pdbx_description
1 polymer ?
#
loop_
_entity_poly.entity_id
_entity_poly.type
_entity_poly.pdbx_seq_one_letter_code
_entity_poly.pdbx_strand_id
1 'polypeptide(L)'
;MADQDLLSIVWGETSGLAAKDRSDQTLTRLHAVVAKLAAAAKRRGLDGDLKRQLAPRADAAAAMVTYNMMVSTVNAVDTNAFMPPAELPERAVLWEINESGVPPRDNLPPKSLAWISDPDVKPGGDFVAGIGAQARTYRLFESAKVPTDYELPFASSYTGSGVVPSSDGQRWYRKPSWWIGLSGGVLFFLAAFSLLWTASSFSQAYDLLTNRQIEKGQKFSSSLPLPPCPPEGAADQKTCETPGDVLKDKKGKALDDARQQRDKKLYDLFSDRGPACVDQLTKWAEATRPPADPRGVSATDRQKNLDCLAMLGEAVKFAAQNLVIKADTWPGHVAQFVGWWLFGWHVPVGGTHGVSLAMPATLMMLGVILVLVGLGKGVNGTPLGALISPNGRYSLALAQVTFWTVLVLTSVMAIAIFNGGLVSEMARNFPKAVADLPNAVKNGFFPEIPTGIWGVLGISFGSTVLSALIKSIKGSDDSLAISADNTRQVGSVGMFKDKVTGYDPRHRASIADWFLGEDTDNKDKIDISRVQMVLITSGLLVTYGNAIFSAINDLTQQEILLAIQRVDILIAALPPVGTSMAAMMAVSHATYLVAKAASTTPSTTPEKPK
;
A
#
# COMPACT_ATOMS: atom_id res chain seq x y z
N MET A 1 -16.29 -16.19 -43.19
CA MET A 1 -17.46 -16.06 -42.30
C MET A 1 -17.05 -15.10 -41.22
N ALA A 2 -17.84 -14.06 -40.99
CA ALA A 2 -17.51 -13.01 -40.04
C ALA A 2 -17.25 -13.61 -38.66
N ASP A 3 -16.28 -13.03 -37.97
CA ASP A 3 -15.95 -13.35 -36.60
C ASP A 3 -17.22 -13.21 -35.71
N GLN A 4 -17.54 -14.26 -34.96
CA GLN A 4 -18.70 -14.28 -34.04
C GLN A 4 -18.62 -13.13 -33.03
N ASP A 5 -17.40 -12.73 -32.68
CA ASP A 5 -17.11 -11.60 -31.82
C ASP A 5 -17.61 -10.28 -32.42
N LEU A 6 -17.30 -10.03 -33.68
CA LEU A 6 -17.73 -8.85 -34.43
C LEU A 6 -19.26 -8.82 -34.58
N LEU A 7 -19.88 -9.97 -34.88
CA LEU A 7 -21.33 -10.10 -34.94
C LEU A 7 -21.99 -9.71 -33.61
N SER A 8 -21.41 -10.12 -32.47
CA SER A 8 -21.94 -9.79 -31.15
C SER A 8 -21.84 -8.30 -30.82
N ILE A 9 -20.80 -7.61 -31.30
CA ILE A 9 -20.63 -6.16 -31.14
C ILE A 9 -21.65 -5.43 -32.00
N VAL A 10 -21.71 -5.74 -33.30
CA VAL A 10 -22.64 -5.05 -34.23
C VAL A 10 -24.08 -5.23 -33.75
N TRP A 11 -24.45 -6.43 -33.30
CA TRP A 11 -25.77 -6.69 -32.73
C TRP A 11 -26.00 -5.94 -31.41
N GLY A 12 -25.02 -5.90 -30.51
CA GLY A 12 -25.12 -5.18 -29.24
C GLY A 12 -25.28 -3.67 -29.42
N GLU A 13 -24.65 -3.09 -30.45
CA GLU A 13 -24.72 -1.67 -30.77
C GLU A 13 -26.01 -1.27 -31.49
N THR A 14 -26.59 -2.17 -32.29
CA THR A 14 -27.69 -1.81 -33.22
C THR A 14 -29.04 -2.44 -32.88
N SER A 15 -29.07 -3.48 -32.05
CA SER A 15 -30.33 -4.14 -31.68
C SER A 15 -31.29 -3.18 -30.98
N GLY A 16 -32.55 -3.19 -31.40
CA GLY A 16 -33.60 -2.30 -30.88
C GLY A 16 -33.73 -0.96 -31.61
N LEU A 17 -32.87 -0.68 -32.59
CA LEU A 17 -33.02 0.46 -33.49
C LEU A 17 -33.81 0.08 -34.74
N ALA A 18 -34.76 0.92 -35.12
CA ALA A 18 -35.42 0.86 -36.41
C ALA A 18 -35.12 2.12 -37.21
N ALA A 19 -34.92 2.00 -38.53
CA ALA A 19 -34.75 3.17 -39.38
C ALA A 19 -36.03 4.03 -39.37
N LYS A 20 -35.90 5.35 -39.15
CA LYS A 20 -37.04 6.27 -39.02
C LYS A 20 -37.87 6.36 -40.31
N ASP A 21 -37.21 6.21 -41.45
CA ASP A 21 -37.80 6.14 -42.79
C ASP A 21 -38.34 4.75 -43.16
N ARG A 22 -38.16 3.75 -42.28
CA ARG A 22 -38.49 2.33 -42.50
C ARG A 22 -37.75 1.71 -43.69
N SER A 23 -36.61 2.28 -44.08
CA SER A 23 -35.79 1.77 -45.17
C SER A 23 -34.80 0.72 -44.68
N ASP A 24 -34.85 -0.47 -45.29
CA ASP A 24 -33.84 -1.52 -45.06
C ASP A 24 -32.44 -1.06 -45.49
N GLN A 25 -32.33 -0.11 -46.45
CA GLN A 25 -31.04 0.44 -46.86
C GLN A 25 -30.41 1.29 -45.76
N THR A 26 -31.21 2.09 -45.05
CA THR A 26 -30.74 2.94 -43.94
C THR A 26 -30.28 2.07 -42.77
N LEU A 27 -31.00 1.00 -42.46
CA LEU A 27 -30.60 0.04 -41.43
C LEU A 27 -29.36 -0.77 -41.85
N THR A 28 -29.28 -1.20 -43.11
CA THR A 28 -28.11 -1.88 -43.67
C THR A 28 -26.87 -0.99 -43.62
N ARG A 29 -27.01 0.32 -43.89
CA ARG A 29 -25.91 1.28 -43.75
C ARG A 29 -25.42 1.35 -42.30
N LEU A 30 -26.32 1.42 -41.33
CA LEU A 30 -25.94 1.41 -39.91
C LEU A 30 -25.12 0.16 -39.57
N HIS A 31 -25.60 -1.04 -39.94
CA HIS A 31 -24.86 -2.28 -39.70
C HIS A 31 -23.47 -2.26 -40.34
N ALA A 32 -23.34 -1.75 -41.57
CA ALA A 32 -22.07 -1.69 -42.27
C ALA A 32 -21.08 -0.71 -41.63
N VAL A 33 -21.56 0.47 -41.20
CA VAL A 33 -20.74 1.47 -40.50
C VAL A 33 -20.22 0.92 -39.18
N VAL A 34 -21.10 0.33 -38.36
CA VAL A 34 -20.70 -0.26 -37.07
C VAL A 34 -19.73 -1.43 -37.27
N ALA A 35 -19.95 -2.28 -38.29
CA ALA A 35 -19.05 -3.39 -38.59
C ALA A 35 -17.63 -2.92 -38.94
N LYS A 36 -17.49 -1.94 -39.85
CA LYS A 36 -16.18 -1.38 -40.23
C LYS A 36 -15.47 -0.80 -39.01
N LEU A 37 -16.17 0.00 -38.21
CA LEU A 37 -15.58 0.73 -37.09
C LEU A 37 -15.28 -0.17 -35.89
N ALA A 38 -16.09 -1.21 -35.64
CA ALA A 38 -15.82 -2.22 -34.63
C ALA A 38 -14.58 -3.07 -34.99
N ALA A 39 -14.42 -3.44 -36.27
CA ALA A 39 -13.21 -4.10 -36.74
C ALA A 39 -11.96 -3.19 -36.63
N ALA A 40 -12.12 -1.88 -36.87
CA ALA A 40 -11.05 -0.90 -36.61
C ALA A 40 -10.71 -0.79 -35.12
N ALA A 41 -11.72 -0.73 -34.23
CA ALA A 41 -11.53 -0.71 -32.78
C ALA A 41 -10.80 -1.97 -32.29
N LYS A 42 -11.19 -3.15 -32.79
CA LYS A 42 -10.56 -4.43 -32.46
C LYS A 42 -9.08 -4.49 -32.85
N ARG A 43 -8.73 -3.97 -34.04
CA ARG A 43 -7.32 -3.84 -34.46
C ARG A 43 -6.49 -2.92 -33.55
N ARG A 44 -7.14 -1.99 -32.85
CA ARG A 44 -6.53 -1.07 -31.88
C ARG A 44 -6.63 -1.56 -30.43
N GLY A 45 -7.30 -2.69 -30.17
CA GLY A 45 -7.56 -3.19 -28.82
C GLY A 45 -8.56 -2.35 -28.01
N LEU A 46 -9.44 -1.60 -28.69
CA LEU A 46 -10.44 -0.71 -28.07
C LEU A 46 -11.86 -1.31 -28.10
N ASP A 47 -12.05 -2.52 -28.61
CA ASP A 47 -13.37 -3.15 -28.77
C ASP A 47 -14.04 -3.55 -27.43
N GLY A 48 -13.28 -3.52 -26.33
CA GLY A 48 -13.82 -3.72 -24.97
C GLY A 48 -14.78 -2.61 -24.52
N ASP A 49 -14.70 -1.44 -25.14
CA ASP A 49 -15.59 -0.29 -24.87
C ASP A 49 -16.87 -0.31 -25.71
N LEU A 50 -17.06 -1.34 -26.55
CA LEU A 50 -18.26 -1.55 -27.36
C LEU A 50 -19.20 -2.56 -26.69
N LYS A 51 -20.50 -2.34 -26.85
CA LYS A 51 -21.55 -3.19 -26.29
C LYS A 51 -21.63 -4.49 -27.09
N ARG A 52 -21.53 -5.60 -26.37
CA ARG A 52 -21.68 -6.95 -26.89
C ARG A 52 -23.03 -7.53 -26.49
N GLN A 53 -23.71 -8.17 -27.43
CA GLN A 53 -24.95 -8.88 -27.17
C GLN A 53 -24.98 -10.20 -27.91
N LEU A 54 -25.47 -11.25 -27.23
CA LEU A 54 -25.66 -12.56 -27.86
C LEU A 54 -26.71 -12.49 -28.96
N ALA A 55 -26.57 -13.35 -29.96
CA ALA A 55 -27.55 -13.53 -31.01
C ALA A 55 -28.97 -13.74 -30.41
N PRO A 56 -30.02 -13.23 -31.06
CA PRO A 56 -31.38 -13.44 -30.58
C PRO A 56 -31.72 -14.94 -30.59
N ARG A 57 -32.60 -15.34 -29.68
CA ARG A 57 -33.11 -16.72 -29.63
C ARG A 57 -33.96 -17.00 -30.87
N ALA A 58 -34.00 -18.27 -31.30
CA ALA A 58 -34.71 -18.69 -32.51
C ALA A 58 -36.23 -18.45 -32.45
N ASP A 59 -36.82 -18.35 -31.26
CA ASP A 59 -38.24 -18.05 -31.04
C ASP A 59 -38.59 -16.55 -31.22
N ALA A 60 -37.59 -15.67 -31.26
CA ALA A 60 -37.77 -14.23 -31.51
C ALA A 60 -37.73 -13.92 -33.02
N ALA A 61 -38.74 -14.39 -33.77
CA ALA A 61 -38.77 -14.35 -35.24
C ALA A 61 -38.42 -12.98 -35.84
N ALA A 62 -38.97 -11.88 -35.32
CA ALA A 62 -38.69 -10.54 -35.82
C ALA A 62 -37.21 -10.12 -35.61
N ALA A 63 -36.66 -10.41 -34.42
CA ALA A 63 -35.25 -10.11 -34.12
C ALA A 63 -34.30 -10.98 -34.96
N MET A 64 -34.67 -12.24 -35.25
CA MET A 64 -33.89 -13.12 -36.11
C MET A 64 -33.84 -12.64 -37.58
N VAL A 65 -34.93 -12.05 -38.11
CA VAL A 65 -34.92 -11.45 -39.45
C VAL A 65 -33.90 -10.32 -39.53
N THR A 66 -33.93 -9.39 -38.57
CA THR A 66 -32.96 -8.28 -38.50
C THR A 66 -31.53 -8.78 -38.28
N TYR A 67 -31.34 -9.78 -37.41
CA TYR A 67 -30.03 -10.38 -37.15
C TYR A 67 -29.45 -11.05 -38.41
N ASN A 68 -30.24 -11.80 -39.17
CA ASN A 68 -29.78 -12.43 -40.41
C ASN A 68 -29.39 -11.41 -41.49
N MET A 69 -30.17 -10.32 -41.61
CA MET A 69 -29.83 -9.19 -42.47
C MET A 69 -28.48 -8.57 -42.04
N MET A 70 -28.31 -8.31 -40.75
CA MET A 70 -27.05 -7.82 -40.17
C MET A 70 -25.89 -8.77 -40.46
N VAL A 71 -26.03 -10.08 -40.23
CA VAL A 71 -24.98 -11.08 -40.53
C VAL A 71 -24.55 -11.02 -42.00
N SER A 72 -25.49 -10.92 -42.93
CA SER A 72 -25.19 -10.78 -44.35
C SER A 72 -24.39 -9.50 -44.65
N THR A 73 -24.79 -8.37 -44.05
CA THR A 73 -24.07 -7.09 -44.20
C THR A 73 -22.66 -7.15 -43.61
N VAL A 74 -22.51 -7.68 -42.40
CA VAL A 74 -21.20 -7.79 -41.72
C VAL A 74 -20.26 -8.68 -42.53
N ASN A 75 -20.73 -9.82 -43.02
CA ASN A 75 -19.96 -10.69 -43.90
C ASN A 75 -19.50 -9.94 -45.16
N ALA A 76 -20.38 -9.17 -45.79
CA ALA A 76 -20.03 -8.41 -47.00
C ALA A 76 -18.99 -7.31 -46.71
N VAL A 77 -19.07 -6.64 -45.55
CA VAL A 77 -18.06 -5.64 -45.14
C VAL A 77 -16.72 -6.30 -44.85
N ASP A 78 -16.71 -7.41 -44.11
CA ASP A 78 -15.50 -8.15 -43.74
C ASP A 78 -14.75 -8.68 -44.98
N THR A 79 -15.49 -9.13 -46.00
CA THR A 79 -14.91 -9.60 -47.27
C THR A 79 -14.70 -8.49 -48.31
N ASN A 80 -14.88 -7.21 -47.95
CA ASN A 80 -14.85 -6.07 -48.88
C ASN A 80 -15.79 -6.20 -50.11
N ALA A 81 -16.86 -7.00 -50.00
CA ALA A 81 -17.87 -7.20 -51.03
C ALA A 81 -19.04 -6.21 -50.91
N PHE A 82 -19.13 -5.48 -49.79
CA PHE A 82 -20.14 -4.46 -49.58
C PHE A 82 -19.87 -3.25 -50.49
N MET A 83 -20.77 -2.97 -51.43
CA MET A 83 -20.73 -1.81 -52.33
C MET A 83 -21.73 -0.75 -51.84
N PRO A 84 -21.34 0.17 -50.95
CA PRO A 84 -22.25 1.17 -50.45
C PRO A 84 -22.50 2.27 -51.51
N PRO A 85 -23.66 2.94 -51.46
CA PRO A 85 -23.91 4.13 -52.29
C PRO A 85 -22.99 5.32 -51.95
N ALA A 86 -22.39 5.31 -50.75
CA ALA A 86 -21.41 6.28 -50.30
C ALA A 86 -20.36 5.58 -49.43
N GLU A 87 -19.11 6.00 -49.54
CA GLU A 87 -17.98 5.46 -48.76
C GLU A 87 -18.30 5.37 -47.26
N LEU A 88 -17.84 4.29 -46.62
CA LEU A 88 -18.01 4.11 -45.18
C LEU A 88 -17.04 5.05 -44.43
N PRO A 89 -17.48 5.71 -43.35
CA PRO A 89 -16.67 6.69 -42.64
C PRO A 89 -15.48 6.06 -41.91
N GLU A 90 -14.56 6.91 -41.46
CA GLU A 90 -13.43 6.51 -40.59
C GLU A 90 -13.76 6.66 -39.10
N ARG A 91 -14.75 7.48 -38.78
CA ARG A 91 -15.40 7.52 -37.46
C ARG A 91 -16.88 7.86 -37.57
N ALA A 92 -17.68 7.36 -36.65
CA ALA A 92 -19.09 7.69 -36.57
C ALA A 92 -19.60 7.74 -35.14
N VAL A 93 -20.68 8.49 -34.92
CA VAL A 93 -21.38 8.49 -33.64
C VAL A 93 -22.89 8.44 -33.83
N LEU A 94 -23.53 7.60 -33.02
CA LEU A 94 -24.98 7.52 -32.93
C LEU A 94 -25.45 8.38 -31.74
N TRP A 95 -26.01 9.55 -32.02
CA TRP A 95 -26.39 10.52 -30.98
C TRP A 95 -27.89 10.83 -30.97
N GLU A 96 -28.48 10.93 -29.77
CA GLU A 96 -29.88 11.33 -29.60
C GLU A 96 -30.10 12.75 -30.15
N ILE A 97 -31.17 12.95 -30.93
CA ILE A 97 -31.53 14.24 -31.52
C ILE A 97 -32.97 14.60 -31.17
N ASN A 98 -33.23 15.89 -31.05
CA ASN A 98 -34.58 16.44 -30.95
C ASN A 98 -35.25 16.53 -32.35
N GLU A 99 -36.46 17.07 -32.40
CA GLU A 99 -37.23 17.24 -33.65
C GLU A 99 -36.52 18.13 -34.69
N SER A 100 -35.68 19.06 -34.25
CA SER A 100 -34.87 19.91 -35.14
C SER A 100 -33.63 19.20 -35.69
N GLY A 101 -33.37 17.95 -35.29
CA GLY A 101 -32.20 17.19 -35.71
C GLY A 101 -30.91 17.58 -34.99
N VAL A 102 -31.02 18.30 -33.87
CA VAL A 102 -29.89 18.77 -33.05
C VAL A 102 -29.87 17.99 -31.73
N PRO A 103 -28.69 17.71 -31.14
CA PRO A 103 -28.62 17.12 -29.81
C PRO A 103 -29.43 17.90 -28.77
N PRO A 104 -30.20 17.22 -27.89
CA PRO A 104 -30.93 17.86 -26.80
C PRO A 104 -29.99 18.64 -25.86
N ARG A 105 -30.45 19.78 -25.31
CA ARG A 105 -29.64 20.63 -24.41
C ARG A 105 -29.23 19.90 -23.12
N ASP A 106 -30.05 18.96 -22.68
CA ASP A 106 -29.84 18.09 -21.52
C ASP A 106 -28.96 16.87 -21.83
N ASN A 107 -28.67 16.61 -23.11
CA ASN A 107 -27.83 15.49 -23.56
C ASN A 107 -26.81 15.96 -24.62
N LEU A 108 -26.00 16.95 -24.24
CA LEU A 108 -24.93 17.45 -25.10
C LEU A 108 -23.81 16.40 -25.25
N PRO A 109 -23.24 16.25 -26.44
CA PRO A 109 -22.09 15.38 -26.65
C PRO A 109 -20.92 15.80 -25.74
N PRO A 110 -20.16 14.84 -25.19
CA PRO A 110 -18.92 15.14 -24.50
C PRO A 110 -17.94 15.83 -25.46
N LYS A 111 -16.93 16.54 -24.91
CA LYS A 111 -15.94 17.26 -25.72
C LYS A 111 -15.21 16.38 -26.75
N SER A 112 -15.00 15.10 -26.43
CA SER A 112 -14.44 14.12 -27.38
C SER A 112 -15.30 13.94 -28.63
N LEU A 113 -16.60 14.21 -28.54
CA LEU A 113 -17.58 14.13 -29.61
C LEU A 113 -18.03 15.52 -30.10
N ALA A 114 -17.33 16.60 -29.73
CA ALA A 114 -17.67 17.95 -30.21
C ALA A 114 -17.57 18.06 -31.75
N TRP A 115 -16.79 17.19 -32.37
CA TRP A 115 -16.61 17.14 -33.82
C TRP A 115 -17.90 16.85 -34.59
N ILE A 116 -18.98 16.37 -33.96
CA ILE A 116 -20.26 16.16 -34.67
C ILE A 116 -20.85 17.44 -35.27
N SER A 117 -20.40 18.59 -34.77
CA SER A 117 -20.79 19.91 -35.26
C SER A 117 -19.83 20.46 -36.32
N ASP A 118 -18.78 19.72 -36.68
CA ASP A 118 -17.85 20.12 -37.73
C ASP A 118 -18.57 20.11 -39.10
N PRO A 119 -18.24 21.05 -40.01
CA PRO A 119 -18.93 21.20 -41.29
C PRO A 119 -18.75 20.02 -42.25
N ASP A 120 -17.75 19.16 -42.05
CA ASP A 120 -17.48 17.96 -42.85
C ASP A 120 -18.26 16.71 -42.39
N VAL A 121 -19.00 16.80 -41.29
CA VAL A 121 -19.82 15.68 -40.77
C VAL A 121 -21.11 15.56 -41.57
N LYS A 122 -21.42 14.33 -42.00
CA LYS A 122 -22.61 14.01 -42.78
C LYS A 122 -23.61 13.19 -41.96
N PRO A 123 -24.92 13.43 -42.10
CA PRO A 123 -25.93 12.56 -41.53
C PRO A 123 -26.01 11.24 -42.32
N GLY A 124 -25.83 10.12 -41.64
CA GLY A 124 -25.92 8.76 -42.20
C GLY A 124 -27.30 8.11 -42.15
N GLY A 125 -28.23 8.72 -41.41
CA GLY A 125 -29.60 8.24 -41.21
C GLY A 125 -30.14 8.56 -39.82
N ASP A 126 -31.47 8.55 -39.69
CA ASP A 126 -32.17 8.70 -38.41
C ASP A 126 -32.79 7.36 -38.01
N PHE A 127 -32.69 7.04 -36.72
CA PHE A 127 -33.11 5.77 -36.13
C PHE A 127 -34.01 6.04 -34.93
N VAL A 128 -34.96 5.17 -34.67
CA VAL A 128 -35.86 5.25 -33.53
C VAL A 128 -35.61 4.06 -32.61
N ALA A 129 -35.41 4.33 -31.33
CA ALA A 129 -35.36 3.31 -30.28
C ALA A 129 -36.60 3.43 -29.39
N GLY A 130 -37.18 2.30 -28.98
CA GLY A 130 -38.38 2.25 -28.14
C GLY A 130 -39.69 2.37 -28.93
N ILE A 131 -40.81 2.37 -28.21
CA ILE A 131 -42.17 2.41 -28.77
C ILE A 131 -43.01 3.49 -28.10
N GLY A 132 -43.94 4.08 -28.85
CA GLY A 132 -44.90 5.07 -28.34
C GLY A 132 -44.23 6.33 -27.78
N ALA A 133 -44.71 6.81 -26.63
CA ALA A 133 -44.25 8.06 -26.02
C ALA A 133 -42.80 8.03 -25.50
N GLN A 134 -42.18 6.86 -25.39
CA GLN A 134 -40.78 6.71 -24.99
C GLN A 134 -39.82 6.61 -26.19
N ALA A 135 -40.34 6.71 -27.41
CA ALA A 135 -39.53 6.64 -28.61
C ALA A 135 -38.52 7.79 -28.67
N ARG A 136 -37.23 7.47 -28.78
CA ARG A 136 -36.15 8.43 -28.93
C ARG A 136 -35.57 8.34 -30.32
N THR A 137 -35.26 9.48 -30.93
CA THR A 137 -34.64 9.54 -32.26
C THR A 137 -33.13 9.70 -32.09
N TYR A 138 -32.36 8.86 -32.79
CA TYR A 138 -30.91 8.90 -32.85
C TYR A 138 -30.48 9.17 -34.29
N ARG A 139 -29.50 10.04 -34.48
CA ARG A 139 -28.89 10.30 -35.79
C ARG A 139 -27.49 9.71 -35.83
N LEU A 140 -27.17 9.05 -36.94
CA LEU A 140 -25.82 8.62 -37.23
C LEU A 140 -25.06 9.80 -37.84
N PHE A 141 -24.05 10.30 -37.15
CA PHE A 141 -23.13 11.34 -37.63
C PHE A 141 -21.85 10.68 -38.12
N GLU A 142 -21.47 10.91 -39.37
CA GLU A 142 -20.37 10.24 -40.05
C GLU A 142 -19.27 11.23 -40.45
N SER A 143 -18.00 10.85 -40.26
CA SER A 143 -16.84 11.66 -40.58
C SER A 143 -15.74 10.83 -41.25
N ALA A 144 -15.11 11.40 -42.28
CA ALA A 144 -13.95 10.79 -42.95
C ALA A 144 -12.62 11.03 -42.20
N LYS A 145 -12.59 11.91 -41.19
CA LYS A 145 -11.41 12.10 -40.35
C LYS A 145 -11.11 10.84 -39.53
N VAL A 146 -9.85 10.40 -39.59
CA VAL A 146 -9.37 9.24 -38.82
C VAL A 146 -9.32 9.59 -37.33
N PRO A 147 -9.92 8.77 -36.45
CA PRO A 147 -9.87 8.98 -34.99
C PRO A 147 -8.45 8.75 -34.48
N THR A 148 -8.05 9.49 -33.44
CA THR A 148 -6.73 9.31 -32.80
C THR A 148 -6.55 7.89 -32.24
N ASP A 149 -5.31 7.47 -31.95
CA ASP A 149 -5.00 6.09 -31.55
C ASP A 149 -5.77 5.60 -30.31
N TYR A 150 -6.17 6.52 -29.43
CA TYR A 150 -6.90 6.24 -28.19
C TYR A 150 -8.41 6.57 -28.27
N GLU A 151 -8.87 7.09 -29.41
CA GLU A 151 -10.27 7.45 -29.60
C GLU A 151 -11.01 6.27 -30.23
N LEU A 152 -12.15 5.91 -29.64
CA LEU A 152 -13.00 4.84 -30.15
C LEU A 152 -13.57 5.26 -31.52
N PRO A 153 -13.35 4.50 -32.60
CA PRO A 153 -13.84 4.88 -33.93
C PRO A 153 -15.36 4.99 -34.04
N PHE A 154 -16.09 4.28 -33.16
CA PHE A 154 -17.54 4.34 -33.07
C PHE A 154 -17.98 4.73 -31.66
N ALA A 155 -18.87 5.71 -31.53
CA ALA A 155 -19.51 6.04 -30.25
C ALA A 155 -21.04 5.98 -30.38
N SER A 156 -21.74 5.73 -29.28
CA SER A 156 -23.18 5.57 -29.29
C SER A 156 -23.78 6.01 -27.95
N SER A 157 -24.57 7.08 -27.97
CA SER A 157 -25.38 7.50 -26.82
C SER A 157 -26.53 6.52 -26.52
N TYR A 158 -26.90 5.67 -27.49
CA TYR A 158 -27.91 4.64 -27.32
C TYR A 158 -27.43 3.52 -26.39
N THR A 159 -26.18 3.10 -26.55
CA THR A 159 -25.58 1.99 -25.78
C THR A 159 -24.65 2.45 -24.67
N GLY A 160 -24.21 3.71 -24.70
CA GLY A 160 -23.17 4.27 -23.84
C GLY A 160 -21.75 4.03 -24.34
N SER A 161 -21.56 3.29 -25.43
CA SER A 161 -20.24 2.94 -25.98
C SER A 161 -19.50 4.18 -26.50
N GLY A 162 -18.22 4.34 -26.17
CA GLY A 162 -17.42 5.51 -26.59
C GLY A 162 -17.89 6.85 -26.03
N VAL A 163 -19.03 6.88 -25.35
CA VAL A 163 -19.48 7.98 -24.51
C VAL A 163 -18.83 7.76 -23.16
N VAL A 164 -17.48 7.90 -23.11
CA VAL A 164 -16.82 8.05 -21.82
C VAL A 164 -17.56 9.23 -21.18
N PRO A 165 -18.34 9.03 -20.10
CA PRO A 165 -18.95 10.16 -19.42
C PRO A 165 -17.78 11.07 -19.18
N SER A 166 -17.79 12.30 -19.75
CA SER A 166 -16.68 13.24 -19.61
C SER A 166 -16.29 13.11 -18.18
N SER A 167 -15.09 12.59 -17.87
CA SER A 167 -14.75 12.30 -16.49
C SER A 167 -14.99 13.63 -15.83
N ASP A 168 -16.09 13.74 -15.08
CA ASP A 168 -16.71 15.04 -14.94
C ASP A 168 -15.61 15.91 -14.34
N GLY A 169 -15.60 17.19 -14.62
CA GLY A 169 -14.70 18.11 -13.93
C GLY A 169 -14.80 18.06 -12.40
N GLN A 170 -15.54 17.10 -11.80
CA GLN A 170 -15.19 16.45 -10.54
C GLN A 170 -13.71 16.04 -10.51
N ARG A 171 -12.92 17.07 -10.20
CA ARG A 171 -11.49 17.02 -9.91
C ARG A 171 -11.24 15.75 -9.07
N TRP A 172 -10.33 14.90 -9.55
CA TRP A 172 -9.97 13.60 -8.98
C TRP A 172 -9.89 13.56 -7.45
N TYR A 173 -9.49 14.67 -6.81
CA TYR A 173 -9.48 14.83 -5.35
C TYR A 173 -10.86 14.77 -4.68
N ARG A 174 -11.99 14.90 -5.41
CA ARG A 174 -13.35 14.77 -4.85
C ARG A 174 -13.77 13.31 -4.69
N LYS A 175 -13.10 12.36 -5.34
CA LYS A 175 -13.41 10.95 -5.17
C LYS A 175 -13.02 10.52 -3.74
N PRO A 176 -13.88 9.81 -2.99
CA PRO A 176 -13.56 9.37 -1.63
C PRO A 176 -12.36 8.43 -1.58
N SER A 177 -12.07 7.69 -2.66
CA SER A 177 -10.86 6.86 -2.78
C SER A 177 -9.58 7.67 -2.64
N TRP A 178 -9.55 8.89 -3.17
CA TRP A 178 -8.40 9.77 -3.07
C TRP A 178 -8.14 10.21 -1.62
N TRP A 179 -9.20 10.60 -0.90
CA TRP A 179 -9.10 10.96 0.51
C TRP A 179 -8.69 9.79 1.41
N ILE A 180 -9.17 8.57 1.10
CA ILE A 180 -8.73 7.36 1.81
C ILE A 180 -7.22 7.17 1.61
N GLY A 181 -6.73 7.21 0.38
CA GLY A 181 -5.30 7.07 0.09
C GLY A 181 -4.46 8.19 0.73
N LEU A 182 -4.91 9.44 0.65
CA LEU A 182 -4.24 10.58 1.28
C LEU A 182 -4.18 10.43 2.80
N SER A 183 -5.29 10.03 3.44
CA SER A 183 -5.34 9.80 4.88
C SER A 183 -4.37 8.69 5.32
N GLY A 184 -4.23 7.64 4.49
CA GLY A 184 -3.23 6.59 4.70
C GLY A 184 -1.81 7.12 4.63
N GLY A 185 -1.50 7.95 3.63
CA GLY A 185 -0.20 8.61 3.52
C GLY A 185 0.11 9.51 4.73
N VAL A 186 -0.86 10.33 5.16
CA VAL A 186 -0.72 11.19 6.34
C VAL A 186 -0.47 10.34 7.59
N LEU A 187 -1.23 9.26 7.79
CA LEU A 187 -1.05 8.36 8.94
C LEU A 187 0.34 7.73 8.97
N PHE A 188 0.83 7.28 7.81
CA PHE A 188 2.18 6.74 7.66
C PHE A 188 3.26 7.75 8.07
N PHE A 189 3.16 8.99 7.58
CA PHE A 189 4.14 10.04 7.94
C PHE A 189 4.04 10.49 9.39
N LEU A 190 2.85 10.52 9.98
CA LEU A 190 2.68 10.79 11.42
C LEU A 190 3.36 9.71 12.26
N ALA A 191 3.22 8.45 11.89
CA ALA A 191 3.88 7.34 12.59
C ALA A 191 5.40 7.37 12.42
N ALA A 192 5.90 7.65 11.21
CA ALA A 192 7.33 7.88 10.95
C ALA A 192 7.88 9.04 11.80
N PHE A 193 7.16 10.16 11.86
CA PHE A 193 7.53 11.30 12.70
C PHE A 193 7.55 10.92 14.19
N SER A 194 6.57 10.14 14.66
CA SER A 194 6.56 9.64 16.04
C SER A 194 7.81 8.82 16.38
N LEU A 195 8.30 7.98 15.47
CA LEU A 195 9.50 7.17 15.69
C LEU A 195 10.75 8.04 15.78
N LEU A 196 10.90 8.97 14.83
CA LEU A 196 12.00 9.93 14.81
C LEU A 196 12.01 10.80 16.07
N TRP A 197 10.82 11.24 16.49
CA TRP A 197 10.62 12.04 17.68
C TRP A 197 11.05 11.32 18.96
N THR A 198 10.60 10.08 19.14
CA THR A 198 10.96 9.25 20.29
C THR A 198 12.47 9.04 20.32
N ALA A 199 13.09 8.68 19.18
CA ALA A 199 14.53 8.50 19.08
C ALA A 199 15.31 9.78 19.47
N SER A 200 14.94 10.94 18.92
CA SER A 200 15.59 12.22 19.25
C SER A 200 15.41 12.60 20.73
N SER A 201 14.24 12.27 21.32
CA SER A 201 13.97 12.51 22.74
C SER A 201 14.92 11.74 23.65
N PHE A 202 15.23 10.48 23.32
CA PHE A 202 16.21 9.68 24.08
C PHE A 202 17.63 10.23 23.95
N SER A 203 18.05 10.65 22.76
CA SER A 203 19.37 11.26 22.56
C SER A 203 19.52 12.56 23.35
N GLN A 204 18.49 13.41 23.35
CA GLN A 204 18.52 14.65 24.13
C GLN A 204 18.44 14.39 25.64
N ALA A 205 17.72 13.37 26.09
CA ALA A 205 17.73 12.96 27.50
C ALA A 205 19.12 12.52 27.95
N TYR A 206 19.84 11.78 27.09
CA TYR A 206 21.23 11.41 27.34
C TYR A 206 22.12 12.64 27.48
N ASP A 207 22.01 13.61 26.58
CA ASP A 207 22.78 14.87 26.66
C ASP A 207 22.50 15.66 27.93
N LEU A 208 21.23 15.69 28.37
CA LEU A 208 20.82 16.32 29.62
C LEU A 208 21.48 15.64 30.81
N LEU A 209 21.40 14.31 30.88
CA LEU A 209 21.96 13.53 31.98
C LEU A 209 23.49 13.57 32.03
N THR A 210 24.16 13.68 30.88
CA THR A 210 25.62 13.81 30.81
C THR A 210 26.13 15.24 30.91
N ASN A 211 25.25 16.18 31.30
CA ASN A 211 25.55 17.60 31.51
C ASN A 211 26.17 18.31 30.29
N ARG A 212 25.80 17.89 29.08
CA ARG A 212 26.29 18.50 27.83
C ARG A 212 25.53 19.75 27.43
N GLN A 213 24.30 19.92 27.91
CA GLN A 213 23.44 21.07 27.62
C GLN A 213 23.10 21.84 28.90
N ILE A 214 24.07 22.61 29.41
CA ILE A 214 23.97 23.37 30.68
C ILE A 214 22.66 24.17 30.78
N GLU A 215 22.30 24.94 29.74
CA GLU A 215 21.10 25.78 29.76
C GLU A 215 19.80 24.96 29.87
N LYS A 216 19.70 23.85 29.12
CA LYS A 216 18.53 22.97 29.20
C LYS A 216 18.53 22.14 30.49
N GLY A 217 19.70 21.79 31.01
CA GLY A 217 19.87 21.09 32.30
C GLY A 217 19.35 21.91 33.48
N GLN A 218 19.58 23.23 33.47
CA GLN A 218 18.99 24.13 34.47
C GLN A 218 17.45 24.12 34.41
N LYS A 219 16.87 24.22 33.20
CA LYS A 219 15.42 24.15 33.02
C LYS A 219 14.87 22.78 33.43
N PHE A 220 15.54 21.69 33.07
CA PHE A 220 15.13 20.34 33.42
C PHE A 220 15.15 20.10 34.93
N SER A 221 16.25 20.43 35.60
CA SER A 221 16.38 20.26 37.05
C SER A 221 15.31 21.04 37.83
N SER A 222 14.91 22.22 37.35
CA SER A 222 13.80 22.98 37.92
C SER A 222 12.41 22.34 37.72
N SER A 223 12.27 21.45 36.74
CA SER A 223 11.01 20.74 36.42
C SER A 223 10.85 19.41 37.15
N LEU A 224 11.92 18.87 37.73
CA LEU A 224 11.89 17.59 38.43
C LEU A 224 11.01 17.68 39.69
N PRO A 225 10.13 16.68 39.94
CA PRO A 225 9.47 16.57 41.23
C PRO A 225 10.53 16.34 42.30
N LEU A 226 10.51 17.17 43.34
CA LEU A 226 11.42 17.02 44.47
C LEU A 226 11.09 15.72 45.22
N PRO A 227 12.08 14.87 45.51
CA PRO A 227 11.83 13.64 46.23
C PRO A 227 11.24 13.96 47.62
N PRO A 228 10.32 13.12 48.14
CA PRO A 228 9.80 13.30 49.48
C PRO A 228 10.96 13.28 50.48
N CYS A 229 10.95 14.19 51.44
CA CYS A 229 11.99 14.26 52.46
C CYS A 229 11.99 12.95 53.25
N PRO A 230 13.16 12.34 53.53
CA PRO A 230 13.22 11.24 54.46
C PRO A 230 12.71 11.69 55.85
N PRO A 231 12.20 10.77 56.68
CA PRO A 231 11.72 11.09 58.02
C PRO A 231 12.81 11.80 58.84
N GLU A 232 12.38 12.68 59.75
CA GLU A 232 13.27 13.51 60.58
C GLU A 232 14.38 12.67 61.23
N GLY A 233 15.65 13.09 61.05
CA GLY A 233 16.82 12.41 61.63
C GLY A 233 17.65 11.54 60.67
N ALA A 234 17.23 11.35 59.41
CA ALA A 234 18.06 10.69 58.41
C ALA A 234 19.24 11.58 57.94
N ALA A 235 20.41 10.99 57.72
CA ALA A 235 21.66 11.70 57.38
C ALA A 235 21.58 12.62 56.14
N ASP A 236 20.58 12.42 55.28
CA ASP A 236 20.40 13.14 54.01
C ASP A 236 19.38 14.29 54.05
N GLN A 237 18.88 14.67 55.23
CA GLN A 237 17.85 15.71 55.38
C GLN A 237 18.27 17.08 54.81
N LYS A 238 19.58 17.36 54.68
CA LYS A 238 20.11 18.58 54.02
C LYS A 238 19.78 18.71 52.53
N THR A 239 19.50 17.59 51.86
CA THR A 239 19.21 17.56 50.42
C THR A 239 17.73 17.74 50.08
N CYS A 240 16.85 17.69 51.09
CA CYS A 240 15.41 17.74 50.91
C CYS A 240 14.85 18.94 51.70
N GLU A 241 14.85 20.14 51.10
CA GLU A 241 14.03 21.25 51.64
C GLU A 241 12.59 21.06 51.18
N THR A 242 11.62 21.14 52.10
CA THR A 242 10.19 21.13 51.75
C THR A 242 9.89 22.35 50.87
N PRO A 243 9.60 22.17 49.57
CA PRO A 243 9.64 23.26 48.60
C PRO A 243 8.50 24.26 48.78
N GLY A 244 7.42 23.82 49.42
CA GLY A 244 6.27 24.66 49.73
C GLY A 244 6.54 25.62 50.89
N ASP A 245 7.33 25.22 51.88
CA ASP A 245 7.40 25.98 53.14
C ASP A 245 8.44 27.09 53.09
N VAL A 246 9.54 26.91 52.34
CA VAL A 246 10.57 27.96 52.16
C VAL A 246 10.10 29.10 51.24
N LEU A 247 9.09 28.85 50.39
CA LEU A 247 8.58 29.82 49.41
C LEU A 247 7.27 30.51 49.84
N LYS A 248 6.48 29.91 50.74
CA LYS A 248 5.13 30.42 51.11
C LYS A 248 5.11 31.86 51.60
N ASP A 249 6.15 32.30 52.31
CA ASP A 249 6.17 33.62 52.96
C ASP A 249 7.05 34.67 52.25
N LYS A 250 7.75 34.28 51.17
CA LYS A 250 8.65 35.19 50.43
C LYS A 250 7.89 35.92 49.32
N LYS A 251 8.17 37.21 49.11
CA LYS A 251 7.58 38.04 48.04
C LYS A 251 8.65 38.88 47.33
N GLY A 252 8.36 39.28 46.08
CA GLY A 252 9.23 40.11 45.26
C GLY A 252 10.63 39.50 45.09
N LYS A 253 11.66 40.33 45.21
CA LYS A 253 13.06 39.92 45.03
C LYS A 253 13.48 38.74 45.91
N ALA A 254 12.99 38.67 47.16
CA ALA A 254 13.33 37.58 48.07
C ALA A 254 12.78 36.22 47.61
N LEU A 255 11.63 36.23 46.91
CA LEU A 255 11.07 35.03 46.30
C LEU A 255 11.88 34.61 45.07
N ASP A 256 12.29 35.57 44.25
CA ASP A 256 13.09 35.32 43.05
C ASP A 256 14.50 34.80 43.41
N ASP A 257 15.15 35.40 44.41
CA ASP A 257 16.45 34.94 44.93
C ASP A 257 16.34 33.52 45.53
N ALA A 258 15.24 33.22 46.23
CA ALA A 258 14.98 31.89 46.77
C ALA A 258 14.73 30.85 45.67
N ARG A 259 14.02 31.22 44.59
CA ARG A 259 13.84 30.37 43.41
C ARG A 259 15.17 30.10 42.72
N GLN A 260 15.99 31.13 42.50
CA GLN A 260 17.32 30.97 41.90
C GLN A 260 18.24 30.08 42.73
N GLN A 261 18.26 30.24 44.06
CA GLN A 261 19.05 29.38 44.94
C GLN A 261 18.58 27.93 44.91
N ARG A 262 17.26 27.71 44.93
CA ARG A 262 16.66 26.37 44.81
C ARG A 262 17.02 25.73 43.47
N ASP A 263 16.84 26.46 42.37
CA ASP A 263 17.10 25.96 41.01
C ASP A 263 18.60 25.68 40.82
N LYS A 264 19.49 26.50 41.40
CA LYS A 264 20.93 26.23 41.45
C LYS A 264 21.24 24.95 42.24
N LYS A 265 20.66 24.77 43.44
CA LYS A 265 20.88 23.58 44.26
C LYS A 265 20.37 22.30 43.57
N LEU A 266 19.22 22.39 42.90
CA LEU A 266 18.67 21.32 42.07
C LEU A 266 19.58 21.00 40.89
N TYR A 267 20.10 22.02 40.22
CA TYR A 267 21.05 21.85 39.13
C TYR A 267 22.36 21.22 39.59
N ASP A 268 22.94 21.66 40.71
CA ASP A 268 24.18 21.09 41.24
C ASP A 268 23.97 19.60 41.59
N LEU A 269 22.84 19.27 42.26
CA LEU A 269 22.47 17.90 42.58
C LEU A 269 22.22 17.04 41.34
N PHE A 270 21.64 17.62 40.29
CA PHE A 270 21.43 16.96 39.01
C PHE A 270 22.72 16.77 38.22
N SER A 271 23.59 17.79 38.19
CA SER A 271 24.90 17.78 37.54
C SER A 271 25.78 16.66 38.08
N ASP A 272 25.68 16.37 39.38
CA ASP A 272 26.40 15.27 40.01
C ASP A 272 25.72 13.92 39.80
N ARG A 273 24.38 13.85 39.97
CA ARG A 273 23.64 12.57 39.89
C ARG A 273 23.43 12.07 38.46
N GLY A 274 23.27 12.96 37.48
CA GLY A 274 22.97 12.61 36.09
C GLY A 274 24.03 11.68 35.47
N PRO A 275 25.31 12.07 35.44
CA PRO A 275 26.38 11.25 34.90
C PRO A 275 26.54 9.94 35.68
N ALA A 276 26.43 9.99 37.02
CA ALA A 276 26.50 8.80 37.86
C ALA A 276 25.36 7.81 37.58
N CYS A 277 24.14 8.31 37.32
CA CYS A 277 23.01 7.48 36.92
C CYS A 277 23.21 6.86 35.55
N VAL A 278 23.74 7.62 34.58
CA VAL A 278 24.06 7.11 33.25
C VAL A 278 25.07 5.95 33.36
N ASP A 279 26.18 6.14 34.07
CA ASP A 279 27.19 5.09 34.30
C ASP A 279 26.62 3.87 35.04
N GLN A 280 25.74 4.10 36.02
CA GLN A 280 25.10 3.04 36.78
C GLN A 280 24.15 2.21 35.90
N LEU A 281 23.33 2.87 35.09
CA LEU A 281 22.43 2.19 34.15
C LEU A 281 23.21 1.41 33.09
N THR A 282 24.36 1.92 32.63
CA THR A 282 25.28 1.17 31.75
C THR A 282 25.77 -0.10 32.38
N LYS A 283 26.34 -0.01 33.60
CA LYS A 283 26.85 -1.17 34.33
C LYS A 283 25.74 -2.19 34.58
N TRP A 284 24.54 -1.72 34.92
CA TRP A 284 23.41 -2.59 35.11
C TRP A 284 22.99 -3.28 33.81
N ALA A 285 22.90 -2.55 32.69
CA ALA A 285 22.56 -3.11 31.38
C ALA A 285 23.59 -4.16 30.91
N GLU A 286 24.87 -3.90 31.14
CA GLU A 286 25.98 -4.83 30.83
C GLU A 286 25.91 -6.10 31.69
N ALA A 287 25.59 -5.96 32.98
CA ALA A 287 25.44 -7.10 33.88
C ALA A 287 24.22 -7.99 33.55
N THR A 288 23.23 -7.46 32.82
CA THR A 288 21.99 -8.17 32.48
C THR A 288 21.98 -8.85 31.10
N ARG A 289 23.04 -8.74 30.29
CA ARG A 289 23.15 -9.44 28.99
C ARG A 289 24.01 -10.72 29.11
N PRO A 290 23.58 -11.96 28.75
CA PRO A 290 22.22 -12.56 28.63
C PRO A 290 21.70 -12.97 30.04
N PRO A 291 20.61 -13.77 30.26
CA PRO A 291 19.86 -13.72 31.53
C PRO A 291 20.69 -14.26 32.70
N ALA A 292 21.48 -13.38 33.30
CA ALA A 292 22.04 -13.57 34.61
C ALA A 292 20.84 -13.57 35.56
N ASP A 293 20.77 -14.61 36.37
CA ASP A 293 19.78 -14.76 37.41
C ASP A 293 19.66 -13.42 38.19
N PRO A 294 18.50 -12.74 38.19
CA PRO A 294 18.33 -11.45 38.86
C PRO A 294 18.57 -11.54 40.39
N ARG A 295 18.74 -12.74 40.93
CA ARG A 295 19.08 -13.02 42.33
C ARG A 295 20.43 -12.44 42.80
N GLY A 296 21.29 -11.95 41.89
CA GLY A 296 22.59 -11.36 42.26
C GLY A 296 22.59 -9.86 42.60
N VAL A 297 21.52 -9.10 42.31
CA VAL A 297 21.50 -7.65 42.53
C VAL A 297 20.95 -7.35 43.93
N SER A 298 21.70 -6.61 44.75
CA SER A 298 21.23 -6.23 46.08
C SER A 298 19.95 -5.39 45.99
N ALA A 299 19.05 -5.49 46.98
CA ALA A 299 17.83 -4.69 47.00
C ALA A 299 18.11 -3.18 46.90
N THR A 300 19.21 -2.73 47.50
CA THR A 300 19.68 -1.35 47.45
C THR A 300 20.11 -0.93 46.04
N ASP A 301 20.88 -1.77 45.34
CA ASP A 301 21.30 -1.47 43.97
C ASP A 301 20.12 -1.50 43.00
N ARG A 302 19.18 -2.42 43.22
CA ARG A 302 17.92 -2.47 42.47
C ARG A 302 17.12 -1.18 42.64
N GLN A 303 17.01 -0.65 43.87
CA GLN A 303 16.31 0.61 44.11
C GLN A 303 17.01 1.78 43.41
N LYS A 304 18.34 1.89 43.54
CA LYS A 304 19.10 2.95 42.85
C LYS A 304 18.94 2.88 41.32
N ASN A 305 18.92 1.67 40.76
CA ASN A 305 18.67 1.46 39.34
C ASN A 305 17.27 1.93 38.92
N LEU A 306 16.25 1.64 39.72
CA LEU A 306 14.89 2.13 39.50
C LEU A 306 14.80 3.66 39.61
N ASP A 307 15.51 4.27 40.56
CA ASP A 307 15.57 5.72 40.72
C ASP A 307 16.25 6.39 39.51
N CYS A 308 17.33 5.80 39.00
CA CYS A 308 17.99 6.28 37.77
C CYS A 308 17.12 6.10 36.51
N LEU A 309 16.37 5.00 36.40
CA LEU A 309 15.38 4.81 35.33
C LEU A 309 14.25 5.85 35.40
N ALA A 310 13.76 6.16 36.62
CA ALA A 310 12.76 7.20 36.80
C ALA A 310 13.30 8.58 36.35
N MET A 311 14.55 8.90 36.71
CA MET A 311 15.21 10.13 36.27
C MET A 311 15.39 10.18 34.74
N LEU A 312 15.79 9.07 34.11
CA LEU A 312 15.86 8.97 32.65
C LEU A 312 14.50 9.17 32.01
N GLY A 313 13.44 8.54 32.52
CA GLY A 313 12.07 8.73 32.03
C GLY A 313 11.61 10.19 32.07
N GLU A 314 11.86 10.91 33.18
CA GLU A 314 11.56 12.35 33.24
C GLU A 314 12.43 13.18 32.29
N ALA A 315 13.71 12.82 32.10
CA ALA A 315 14.59 13.48 31.14
C ALA A 315 14.10 13.31 29.69
N VAL A 316 13.65 12.10 29.32
CA VAL A 316 13.06 11.81 28.00
C VAL A 316 11.76 12.57 27.80
N LYS A 317 10.90 12.61 28.81
CA LYS A 317 9.65 13.39 28.78
C LYS A 317 9.92 14.88 28.61
N PHE A 318 10.87 15.43 29.36
CA PHE A 318 11.27 16.84 29.23
C PHE A 318 11.89 17.12 27.85
N ALA A 319 12.76 16.25 27.36
CA ALA A 319 13.34 16.37 26.02
C ALA A 319 12.26 16.34 24.93
N ALA A 320 11.33 15.39 25.02
CA ALA A 320 10.18 15.31 24.11
C ALA A 320 9.35 16.58 24.14
N GLN A 321 9.06 17.15 25.32
CA GLN A 321 8.28 18.38 25.41
C GLN A 321 8.99 19.60 24.80
N ASN A 322 10.33 19.66 24.90
CA ASN A 322 11.14 20.76 24.37
C ASN A 322 11.51 20.61 22.89
N LEU A 323 11.31 19.42 22.31
CA LEU A 323 11.50 19.18 20.88
C LEU A 323 10.39 19.83 20.04
N VAL A 324 9.21 20.10 20.61
CA VAL A 324 8.15 20.80 19.88
C VAL A 324 8.56 22.26 19.79
N ILE A 325 8.67 22.76 18.55
CA ILE A 325 8.89 24.16 18.14
C ILE A 325 8.61 25.12 19.30
N LYS A 326 9.60 25.92 19.71
CA LYS A 326 9.50 26.93 20.80
C LYS A 326 8.09 27.51 20.84
N ALA A 327 7.30 27.05 21.80
CA ALA A 327 5.86 27.27 21.88
C ALA A 327 5.54 28.65 22.45
N ASP A 328 6.32 29.68 22.10
CA ASP A 328 6.11 31.04 22.58
C ASP A 328 4.90 31.68 21.85
N THR A 329 4.32 31.00 20.86
CA THR A 329 3.13 31.43 20.11
C THR A 329 1.98 30.44 20.30
N TRP A 330 0.74 30.93 20.25
CA TRP A 330 -0.49 30.12 20.32
C TRP A 330 -0.49 28.90 19.36
N PRO A 331 -0.06 29.02 18.07
CA PRO A 331 0.10 27.87 17.19
C PRO A 331 1.08 26.82 17.73
N GLY A 332 2.13 27.26 18.42
CA GLY A 332 3.10 26.38 19.09
C GLY A 332 2.47 25.57 20.22
N HIS A 333 1.64 26.18 21.06
CA HIS A 333 0.91 25.44 22.11
C HIS A 333 -0.07 24.43 21.55
N VAL A 334 -0.79 24.76 20.47
CA VAL A 334 -1.68 23.80 19.79
C VAL A 334 -0.89 22.66 19.17
N ALA A 335 0.23 22.96 18.50
CA ALA A 335 1.12 21.94 17.95
C ALA A 335 1.71 21.04 19.05
N GLN A 336 2.05 21.60 20.22
CA GLN A 336 2.56 20.86 21.36
C GLN A 336 1.48 19.99 22.00
N PHE A 337 0.26 20.51 22.17
CA PHE A 337 -0.86 19.73 22.69
C PHE A 337 -1.23 18.59 21.74
N VAL A 338 -1.36 18.87 20.43
CA VAL A 338 -1.66 17.87 19.42
C VAL A 338 -0.52 16.87 19.30
N GLY A 339 0.73 17.33 19.29
CA GLY A 339 1.90 16.46 19.29
C GLY A 339 1.97 15.57 20.52
N TRP A 340 1.73 16.11 21.72
CA TRP A 340 1.69 15.31 22.94
C TRP A 340 0.48 14.36 22.99
N TRP A 341 -0.68 14.77 22.47
CA TRP A 341 -1.84 13.89 22.37
C TRP A 341 -1.63 12.75 21.38
N LEU A 342 -1.01 13.06 20.22
CA LEU A 342 -0.68 12.09 19.19
C LEU A 342 0.56 11.26 19.49
N PHE A 343 1.48 11.72 20.34
CA PHE A 343 2.81 11.13 20.52
C PHE A 343 3.27 10.92 21.97
N GLY A 344 2.62 11.50 22.97
CA GLY A 344 3.02 11.42 24.38
C GLY A 344 2.76 10.06 25.03
N TRP A 345 1.78 9.30 24.52
CA TRP A 345 1.43 7.95 24.97
C TRP A 345 2.53 6.90 24.75
N HIS A 346 3.52 7.16 23.88
CA HIS A 346 4.69 6.28 23.69
C HIS A 346 5.88 6.64 24.58
N VAL A 347 5.86 7.84 25.18
CA VAL A 347 6.96 8.30 26.02
C VAL A 347 6.74 7.71 27.41
N PRO A 348 7.67 6.89 27.93
CA PRO A 348 7.45 6.21 29.19
C PRO A 348 7.35 7.20 30.34
N VAL A 349 6.14 7.32 30.90
CA VAL A 349 5.86 8.14 32.07
C VAL A 349 6.10 7.24 33.30
N GLY A 350 7.16 7.49 34.07
CA GLY A 350 7.40 6.78 35.33
C GLY A 350 8.41 5.62 35.32
N GLY A 351 9.39 5.61 34.41
CA GLY A 351 10.63 4.82 34.50
C GLY A 351 10.54 3.29 34.37
N THR A 352 9.35 2.70 34.50
CA THR A 352 9.17 1.23 34.48
C THR A 352 8.55 0.70 33.19
N HIS A 353 7.95 1.58 32.38
CA HIS A 353 7.37 1.19 31.10
C HIS A 353 8.46 1.19 30.01
N GLY A 354 8.52 0.10 29.24
CA GLY A 354 9.33 0.02 28.03
C GLY A 354 8.83 0.99 26.95
N VAL A 355 9.69 1.23 25.96
CA VAL A 355 9.32 1.97 24.75
C VAL A 355 8.83 0.96 23.73
N SER A 356 7.58 1.08 23.33
CA SER A 356 7.03 0.23 22.26
C SER A 356 7.10 0.97 20.93
N LEU A 357 7.85 0.42 19.96
CA LEU A 357 7.76 0.81 18.55
C LEU A 357 6.62 0.08 17.83
N ALA A 358 5.99 -0.90 18.48
CA ALA A 358 4.88 -1.67 17.94
C ALA A 358 3.74 -0.78 17.46
N MET A 359 3.37 0.23 18.24
CA MET A 359 2.23 1.07 17.88
C MET A 359 2.49 1.97 16.67
N PRO A 360 3.60 2.74 16.60
CA PRO A 360 3.94 3.46 15.36
C PRO A 360 4.10 2.52 14.16
N ALA A 361 4.71 1.34 14.32
CA ALA A 361 4.80 0.36 13.23
C ALA A 361 3.41 -0.09 12.74
N THR A 362 2.47 -0.32 13.65
CA THR A 362 1.07 -0.66 13.34
C THR A 362 0.37 0.48 12.59
N LEU A 363 0.58 1.73 13.00
CA LEU A 363 0.04 2.90 12.32
C LEU A 363 0.64 3.07 10.91
N MET A 364 1.93 2.77 10.73
CA MET A 364 2.56 2.72 9.40
C MET A 364 1.94 1.63 8.53
N MET A 365 1.74 0.41 9.07
CA MET A 365 1.03 -0.67 8.38
C MET A 365 -0.36 -0.24 7.93
N LEU A 366 -1.15 0.33 8.84
CA LEU A 366 -2.48 0.82 8.54
C LEU A 366 -2.46 1.93 7.48
N GLY A 367 -1.46 2.84 7.54
CA GLY A 367 -1.24 3.87 6.54
C GLY A 367 -1.03 3.30 5.14
N VAL A 368 -0.15 2.30 5.00
CA VAL A 368 0.08 1.61 3.72
C VAL A 368 -1.16 0.86 3.25
N ILE A 369 -1.88 0.16 4.14
CA ILE A 369 -3.13 -0.53 3.80
C ILE A 369 -4.17 0.46 3.25
N LEU A 370 -4.32 1.63 3.88
CA LEU A 370 -5.24 2.68 3.41
C LEU A 370 -4.82 3.25 2.04
N VAL A 371 -3.52 3.41 1.79
CA VAL A 371 -3.01 3.78 0.46
C VAL A 371 -3.40 2.74 -0.58
N LEU A 372 -3.18 1.44 -0.30
CA LEU A 372 -3.55 0.35 -1.19
C LEU A 372 -5.06 0.28 -1.43
N VAL A 373 -5.87 0.53 -0.39
CA VAL A 373 -7.34 0.60 -0.50
C VAL A 373 -7.77 1.78 -1.36
N GLY A 374 -7.15 2.95 -1.17
CA GLY A 374 -7.39 4.14 -1.99
C GLY A 374 -7.07 3.90 -3.46
N LEU A 375 -5.92 3.28 -3.74
CA LEU A 375 -5.50 2.89 -5.09
C LEU A 375 -6.44 1.86 -5.71
N GLY A 376 -6.76 0.78 -4.97
CA GLY A 376 -7.67 -0.26 -5.42
C GLY A 376 -9.04 0.29 -5.78
N LYS A 377 -9.61 1.14 -4.93
CA LYS A 377 -10.91 1.78 -5.17
C LYS A 377 -10.85 2.79 -6.30
N GLY A 378 -9.70 3.47 -6.48
CA GLY A 378 -9.48 4.43 -7.55
C GLY A 378 -9.38 3.78 -8.94
N VAL A 379 -8.69 2.65 -9.04
CA VAL A 379 -8.41 1.97 -10.32
C VAL A 379 -9.51 0.97 -10.67
N ASN A 380 -9.86 0.07 -9.74
CA ASN A 380 -10.78 -1.06 -9.99
C ASN A 380 -12.15 -0.91 -9.31
N GLY A 381 -12.44 0.25 -8.70
CA GLY A 381 -13.74 0.53 -8.07
C GLY A 381 -14.02 -0.24 -6.77
N THR A 382 -13.10 -1.08 -6.30
CA THR A 382 -13.25 -1.91 -5.09
C THR A 382 -12.10 -1.67 -4.10
N PRO A 383 -12.31 -1.73 -2.78
CA PRO A 383 -11.26 -1.46 -1.79
C PRO A 383 -10.08 -2.44 -1.89
N LEU A 384 -10.34 -3.70 -2.24
CA LEU A 384 -9.29 -4.69 -2.49
C LEU A 384 -8.81 -4.70 -3.94
N GLY A 385 -9.09 -3.65 -4.70
CA GLY A 385 -8.81 -3.57 -6.13
C GLY A 385 -7.34 -3.81 -6.48
N ALA A 386 -6.40 -3.46 -5.58
CA ALA A 386 -4.97 -3.75 -5.75
C ALA A 386 -4.65 -5.26 -5.81
N LEU A 387 -5.57 -6.12 -5.36
CA LEU A 387 -5.43 -7.58 -5.35
C LEU A 387 -6.13 -8.24 -6.55
N ILE A 388 -6.76 -7.46 -7.44
CA ILE A 388 -7.43 -7.99 -8.63
C ILE A 388 -6.38 -8.25 -9.71
N SER A 389 -6.35 -9.49 -10.19
CA SER A 389 -5.51 -9.90 -11.32
C SER A 389 -6.05 -9.40 -12.65
N PRO A 390 -5.27 -9.45 -13.74
CA PRO A 390 -5.76 -9.13 -15.10
C PRO A 390 -6.98 -9.95 -15.53
N ASN A 391 -7.23 -11.10 -14.88
CA ASN A 391 -8.41 -11.94 -15.14
C ASN A 391 -9.69 -11.43 -14.45
N GLY A 392 -9.65 -10.30 -13.75
CA GLY A 392 -10.81 -9.73 -13.05
C GLY A 392 -11.17 -10.41 -11.73
N ARG A 393 -10.34 -11.33 -11.22
CA ARG A 393 -10.53 -12.05 -9.95
C ARG A 393 -9.47 -11.69 -8.92
N TYR A 394 -9.78 -11.82 -7.63
CA TYR A 394 -8.75 -11.66 -6.61
C TYR A 394 -7.70 -12.78 -6.72
N SER A 395 -6.43 -12.38 -6.82
CA SER A 395 -5.30 -13.31 -6.86
C SER A 395 -4.81 -13.60 -5.45
N LEU A 396 -4.78 -14.87 -5.08
CA LEU A 396 -4.20 -15.32 -3.81
C LEU A 396 -2.71 -14.96 -3.74
N ALA A 397 -1.95 -15.20 -4.80
CA ALA A 397 -0.53 -14.86 -4.85
C ALA A 397 -0.28 -13.36 -4.66
N LEU A 398 -1.08 -12.51 -5.33
CA LEU A 398 -0.96 -11.05 -5.17
C LEU A 398 -1.30 -10.61 -3.74
N ALA A 399 -2.28 -11.24 -3.10
CA ALA A 399 -2.62 -11.02 -1.70
C ALA A 399 -1.47 -11.42 -0.76
N GLN A 400 -0.89 -12.61 -0.93
CA GLN A 400 0.25 -13.09 -0.12
C GLN A 400 1.43 -12.13 -0.22
N VAL A 401 1.84 -11.76 -1.44
CA VAL A 401 2.94 -10.81 -1.68
C VAL A 401 2.65 -9.46 -1.04
N THR A 402 1.43 -8.96 -1.18
CA THR A 402 1.03 -7.67 -0.62
C THR A 402 1.06 -7.70 0.91
N PHE A 403 0.53 -8.75 1.55
CA PHE A 403 0.55 -8.87 3.01
C PHE A 403 1.97 -9.00 3.58
N TRP A 404 2.82 -9.82 2.97
CA TRP A 404 4.23 -9.92 3.35
C TRP A 404 4.98 -8.61 3.15
N THR A 405 4.74 -7.92 2.03
CA THR A 405 5.35 -6.61 1.76
C THR A 405 4.92 -5.60 2.80
N VAL A 406 3.62 -5.48 3.10
CA VAL A 406 3.12 -4.57 4.12
C VAL A 406 3.75 -4.89 5.48
N LEU A 407 3.74 -6.14 5.92
CA LEU A 407 4.27 -6.53 7.24
C LEU A 407 5.78 -6.25 7.34
N VAL A 408 6.58 -6.76 6.41
CA VAL A 408 8.04 -6.69 6.51
C VAL A 408 8.54 -5.28 6.21
N LEU A 409 8.10 -4.65 5.12
CA LEU A 409 8.61 -3.34 4.70
C LEU A 409 8.31 -2.28 5.74
N THR A 410 7.10 -2.25 6.29
CA THR A 410 6.74 -1.24 7.30
C THR A 410 7.47 -1.47 8.62
N SER A 411 7.70 -2.73 9.02
CA SER A 411 8.50 -3.05 10.21
C SER A 411 9.96 -2.64 10.04
N VAL A 412 10.56 -2.96 8.90
CA VAL A 412 11.93 -2.54 8.53
C VAL A 412 12.03 -1.03 8.50
N MET A 413 11.06 -0.34 7.89
CA MET A 413 11.05 1.13 7.87
C MET A 413 10.87 1.72 9.26
N ALA A 414 10.01 1.15 10.10
CA ALA A 414 9.81 1.63 11.46
C ALA A 414 11.10 1.55 12.28
N ILE A 415 11.77 0.39 12.24
CA ILE A 415 13.07 0.19 12.88
C ILE A 415 14.12 1.13 12.28
N ALA A 416 14.16 1.26 10.95
CA ALA A 416 15.16 2.09 10.29
C ALA A 416 15.02 3.58 10.58
N ILE A 417 13.79 4.09 10.65
CA ILE A 417 13.51 5.48 11.02
C ILE A 417 13.91 5.73 12.47
N PHE A 418 13.61 4.80 13.37
CA PHE A 418 14.00 4.89 14.77
C PHE A 418 15.53 4.87 14.95
N ASN A 419 16.21 3.89 14.33
CA ASN A 419 17.68 3.79 14.33
C ASN A 419 18.32 5.04 13.70
N GLY A 420 17.78 5.51 12.57
CA GLY A 420 18.22 6.74 11.91
C GLY A 420 18.08 7.97 12.80
N GLY A 421 16.99 8.09 13.54
CA GLY A 421 16.80 9.15 14.53
C GLY A 421 17.87 9.13 15.61
N LEU A 422 18.14 7.95 16.20
CA LEU A 422 19.18 7.79 17.22
C LEU A 422 20.57 8.14 16.66
N VAL A 423 20.96 7.54 15.53
CA VAL A 423 22.28 7.74 14.93
C VAL A 423 22.48 9.19 14.46
N SER A 424 21.46 9.84 13.90
CA SER A 424 21.57 11.23 13.43
C SER A 424 21.90 12.20 14.56
N GLU A 425 21.30 12.01 15.74
CA GLU A 425 21.59 12.84 16.91
C GLU A 425 22.94 12.46 17.54
N MET A 426 23.30 11.17 17.53
CA MET A 426 24.65 10.75 17.94
C MET A 426 25.73 11.36 17.05
N ALA A 427 25.53 11.40 15.74
CA ALA A 427 26.46 12.05 14.80
C ALA A 427 26.63 13.54 15.08
N ARG A 428 25.54 14.21 15.48
CA ARG A 428 25.57 15.62 15.89
C ARG A 428 26.33 15.83 17.20
N ASN A 429 26.13 14.96 18.18
CA ASN A 429 26.66 15.11 19.54
C ASN A 429 28.05 14.49 19.74
N PHE A 430 28.44 13.54 18.90
CA PHE A 430 29.70 12.79 19.00
C PHE A 430 30.38 12.65 17.62
N PRO A 431 30.72 13.76 16.95
CA PRO A 431 31.25 13.71 15.58
C PRO A 431 32.53 12.87 15.46
N LYS A 432 33.36 12.84 16.52
CA LYS A 432 34.57 12.00 16.56
C LYS A 432 34.26 10.50 16.69
N ALA A 433 33.37 10.12 17.60
CA ALA A 433 32.97 8.73 17.78
C ALA A 433 32.32 8.17 16.50
N VAL A 434 31.54 9.00 15.80
CA VAL A 434 30.91 8.60 14.52
C VAL A 434 31.88 8.50 13.36
N ALA A 435 32.95 9.31 13.33
CA ALA A 435 33.99 9.20 12.31
C ALA A 435 34.69 7.83 12.35
N ASP A 436 34.93 7.34 13.57
CA ASP A 436 35.64 6.09 13.89
C ASP A 436 34.73 4.86 13.87
N LEU A 437 33.42 5.02 13.66
CA LEU A 437 32.50 3.89 13.58
C LEU A 437 32.86 2.96 12.42
N PRO A 438 32.79 1.63 12.65
CA PRO A 438 32.88 0.65 11.58
C PRO A 438 31.88 0.98 10.46
N ASN A 439 32.24 0.68 9.21
CA ASN A 439 31.37 0.90 8.05
C ASN A 439 29.97 0.25 8.20
N ALA A 440 29.85 -0.78 9.03
CA ALA A 440 28.58 -1.41 9.39
C ALA A 440 27.57 -0.44 10.03
N VAL A 441 28.01 0.52 10.86
CA VAL A 441 27.12 1.53 11.46
C VAL A 441 26.88 2.70 10.50
N LYS A 442 27.85 3.01 9.62
CA LYS A 442 27.65 3.98 8.53
C LYS A 442 26.58 3.52 7.52
N ASN A 443 26.42 2.20 7.36
CA ASN A 443 25.45 1.60 6.45
C ASN A 443 24.20 1.03 7.16
N GLY A 444 24.19 0.98 8.49
CA GLY A 444 23.31 0.11 9.27
C GLY A 444 22.03 0.76 9.81
N PHE A 445 21.53 1.82 9.17
CA PHE A 445 20.21 2.35 9.54
C PHE A 445 19.13 1.28 9.39
N PHE A 446 19.24 0.47 8.33
CA PHE A 446 18.31 -0.61 8.08
C PHE A 446 18.71 -1.85 8.88
N PRO A 447 17.77 -2.49 9.59
CA PRO A 447 18.04 -3.77 10.23
C PRO A 447 18.39 -4.81 9.17
N GLU A 448 19.31 -5.72 9.49
CA GLU A 448 19.58 -6.90 8.70
C GLU A 448 18.31 -7.72 8.55
N ILE A 449 17.94 -8.00 7.31
CA ILE A 449 16.80 -8.86 6.98
C ILE A 449 17.37 -10.27 6.77
N PRO A 450 16.99 -11.25 7.60
CA PRO A 450 17.37 -12.65 7.40
C PRO A 450 17.15 -13.11 5.96
N THR A 451 18.11 -13.86 5.41
CA THR A 451 18.11 -14.33 4.00
C THR A 451 16.83 -15.07 3.61
N GLY A 452 16.22 -15.81 4.54
CA GLY A 452 14.94 -16.48 4.32
C GLY A 452 13.80 -15.51 3.96
N ILE A 453 13.78 -14.31 4.52
CA ILE A 453 12.77 -13.28 4.25
C ILE A 453 13.07 -12.58 2.92
N TRP A 454 14.35 -12.36 2.61
CA TRP A 454 14.76 -11.89 1.28
C TRP A 454 14.31 -12.83 0.17
N GLY A 455 14.34 -14.15 0.41
CA GLY A 455 13.76 -15.12 -0.52
C GLY A 455 12.29 -14.83 -0.80
N VAL A 456 11.51 -14.56 0.26
CA VAL A 456 10.07 -14.28 0.16
C VAL A 456 9.76 -12.97 -0.57
N LEU A 457 10.44 -11.88 -0.19
CA LEU A 457 10.24 -10.58 -0.84
C LEU A 457 10.84 -10.57 -2.26
N GLY A 458 11.99 -11.21 -2.45
CA GLY A 458 12.74 -11.24 -3.70
C GLY A 458 12.10 -12.08 -4.81
N ILE A 459 11.40 -13.17 -4.48
CA ILE A 459 10.57 -13.93 -5.44
C ILE A 459 9.48 -13.04 -6.07
N SER A 460 9.06 -11.99 -5.36
CA SER A 460 8.02 -11.06 -5.83
C SER A 460 8.58 -9.90 -6.66
N PHE A 461 9.85 -9.53 -6.48
CA PHE A 461 10.47 -8.35 -7.11
C PHE A 461 11.47 -8.66 -8.25
N GLY A 462 12.00 -9.88 -8.39
CA GLY A 462 12.92 -10.12 -9.51
C GLY A 462 13.46 -11.54 -9.65
N SER A 463 13.46 -12.01 -10.90
CA SER A 463 14.20 -13.18 -11.41
C SER A 463 15.72 -13.16 -11.12
N THR A 464 16.27 -12.04 -10.64
CA THR A 464 17.69 -11.83 -10.32
C THR A 464 18.10 -12.38 -8.94
N VAL A 465 17.26 -12.25 -7.91
CA VAL A 465 17.54 -12.84 -6.58
C VAL A 465 17.46 -14.36 -6.64
N LEU A 466 16.53 -14.89 -7.42
CA LEU A 466 16.40 -16.34 -7.65
C LEU A 466 17.68 -16.94 -8.28
N SER A 467 18.33 -16.22 -9.20
CA SER A 467 19.63 -16.64 -9.77
C SER A 467 20.75 -16.70 -8.72
N ALA A 468 20.78 -15.77 -7.77
CA ALA A 468 21.77 -15.78 -6.69
C ALA A 468 21.50 -16.89 -5.65
N LEU A 469 20.23 -17.16 -5.36
CA LEU A 469 19.80 -18.21 -4.44
C LEU A 469 20.04 -19.62 -5.02
N ILE A 470 19.79 -19.80 -6.32
CA ILE A 470 20.18 -21.03 -7.05
C ILE A 470 21.70 -21.22 -7.03
N LYS A 471 22.48 -20.14 -7.16
CA LYS A 471 23.95 -20.19 -7.10
C LYS A 471 24.46 -20.46 -5.67
N SER A 472 23.76 -19.98 -4.64
CA SER A 472 24.06 -20.20 -3.22
C SER A 472 23.76 -21.64 -2.78
N ILE A 473 22.67 -22.24 -3.27
CA ILE A 473 22.33 -23.66 -3.00
C ILE A 473 23.32 -24.60 -3.71
N LYS A 474 23.92 -24.16 -4.82
CA LYS A 474 24.94 -24.92 -5.56
C LYS A 474 26.33 -24.92 -4.90
N GLY A 475 26.52 -24.16 -3.80
CA GLY A 475 27.81 -24.01 -3.11
C GLY A 475 27.95 -24.81 -1.81
N SER A 476 26.93 -25.56 -1.38
CA SER A 476 27.01 -26.52 -0.28
C SER A 476 27.13 -27.94 -0.86
N ASP A 477 28.30 -28.56 -0.71
CA ASP A 477 28.68 -29.86 -1.30
C ASP A 477 27.93 -31.10 -0.74
N ASP A 478 26.73 -30.93 -0.18
CA ASP A 478 25.82 -32.04 0.16
C ASP A 478 24.57 -31.99 -0.73
N SER A 479 24.42 -33.03 -1.53
CA SER A 479 23.54 -33.15 -2.68
C SER A 479 22.04 -33.08 -2.34
N LEU A 480 21.42 -31.93 -2.55
CA LEU A 480 20.04 -31.85 -3.06
C LEU A 480 20.11 -31.55 -4.56
N ALA A 481 20.51 -32.56 -5.32
CA ALA A 481 20.45 -32.53 -6.76
C ALA A 481 18.98 -32.56 -7.22
N ILE A 482 18.37 -31.38 -7.38
CA ILE A 482 17.28 -31.22 -8.33
C ILE A 482 17.94 -31.24 -9.71
N SER A 483 18.18 -32.45 -10.22
CA SER A 483 18.72 -32.69 -11.56
C SER A 483 17.76 -32.11 -12.60
N ALA A 484 18.12 -30.96 -13.17
CA ALA A 484 17.50 -30.40 -14.36
C ALA A 484 17.96 -31.08 -15.67
N ASP A 485 18.65 -32.22 -15.58
CA ASP A 485 19.34 -32.89 -16.70
C ASP A 485 18.78 -34.29 -17.01
N ASN A 486 17.50 -34.53 -16.68
CA ASN A 486 16.78 -35.71 -17.14
C ASN A 486 15.37 -35.30 -17.61
N THR A 487 15.33 -34.53 -18.70
CA THR A 487 14.18 -34.43 -19.61
C THR A 487 13.97 -35.74 -20.37
N ARG A 488 13.79 -36.85 -19.63
CA ARG A 488 12.91 -37.91 -20.12
C ARG A 488 11.51 -37.31 -20.08
N GLN A 489 10.80 -37.34 -21.20
CA GLN A 489 9.35 -37.14 -21.30
C GLN A 489 8.64 -38.13 -20.35
N VAL A 490 8.64 -37.84 -19.06
CA VAL A 490 7.62 -38.35 -18.16
C VAL A 490 6.36 -37.66 -18.65
N GLY A 491 5.46 -38.46 -19.23
CA GLY A 491 4.29 -37.99 -19.96
C GLY A 491 3.65 -36.80 -19.27
N SER A 492 3.32 -35.77 -20.05
CA SER A 492 2.63 -34.58 -19.60
C SER A 492 1.43 -34.99 -18.74
N VAL A 493 1.62 -35.01 -17.43
CA VAL A 493 0.51 -35.03 -16.49
C VAL A 493 -0.21 -33.74 -16.83
N GLY A 494 -1.37 -33.86 -17.48
CA GLY A 494 -2.20 -32.76 -17.97
C GLY A 494 -2.80 -31.95 -16.82
N MET A 495 -1.92 -31.40 -15.98
CA MET A 495 -2.23 -30.63 -14.78
C MET A 495 -2.25 -29.12 -15.05
N PHE A 496 -1.96 -28.70 -16.29
CA PHE A 496 -2.01 -27.30 -16.71
C PHE A 496 -2.88 -27.20 -17.95
N LYS A 497 -4.20 -27.06 -17.72
CA LYS A 497 -5.19 -26.81 -18.77
C LYS A 497 -5.15 -25.34 -19.17
N ASP A 498 -5.71 -25.04 -20.34
CA ASP A 498 -5.77 -23.68 -20.88
C ASP A 498 -6.27 -22.69 -19.83
N LYS A 499 -5.48 -21.64 -19.60
CA LYS A 499 -5.83 -20.54 -18.71
C LYS A 499 -7.16 -19.96 -19.16
N VAL A 500 -8.12 -19.78 -18.25
CA VAL A 500 -9.42 -19.15 -18.57
C VAL A 500 -9.18 -17.77 -19.17
N THR A 501 -9.25 -17.66 -20.49
CA THR A 501 -9.25 -16.38 -21.21
C THR A 501 -10.70 -15.93 -21.35
N GLY A 502 -11.05 -14.85 -20.65
CA GLY A 502 -12.40 -14.29 -20.66
C GLY A 502 -13.30 -14.85 -19.57
N TYR A 503 -13.23 -14.25 -18.37
CA TYR A 503 -14.33 -14.37 -17.42
C TYR A 503 -15.54 -13.58 -17.94
N ASP A 504 -16.73 -14.01 -17.53
CA ASP A 504 -17.95 -13.24 -17.76
C ASP A 504 -17.73 -11.82 -17.24
N PRO A 505 -17.92 -10.76 -18.05
CA PRO A 505 -17.80 -9.37 -17.60
C PRO A 505 -18.75 -9.03 -16.44
N ARG A 506 -19.73 -9.89 -16.13
CA ARG A 506 -20.60 -9.79 -14.95
C ARG A 506 -19.98 -10.33 -13.66
N HIS A 507 -18.91 -11.13 -13.75
CA HIS A 507 -18.25 -11.67 -12.56
C HIS A 507 -17.53 -10.53 -11.82
N ARG A 508 -17.94 -10.27 -10.58
CA ARG A 508 -17.25 -9.34 -9.70
C ARG A 508 -16.26 -10.12 -8.85
N ALA A 509 -15.03 -9.61 -8.76
CA ALA A 509 -14.02 -10.17 -7.87
C ALA A 509 -14.60 -10.37 -6.46
N SER A 510 -14.51 -11.59 -5.95
CA SER A 510 -15.05 -11.99 -4.65
C SER A 510 -13.98 -12.67 -3.84
N ILE A 511 -13.99 -12.52 -2.51
CA ILE A 511 -13.03 -13.18 -1.62
C ILE A 511 -13.07 -14.71 -1.80
N ALA A 512 -14.20 -15.26 -2.24
CA ALA A 512 -14.31 -16.66 -2.64
C ALA A 512 -13.30 -17.07 -3.72
N ASP A 513 -12.87 -16.14 -4.59
CA ASP A 513 -11.88 -16.39 -5.64
C ASP A 513 -10.53 -16.84 -5.10
N TRP A 514 -10.19 -16.53 -3.83
CA TRP A 514 -8.98 -17.07 -3.20
C TRP A 514 -9.04 -18.57 -2.95
N PHE A 515 -10.25 -19.14 -2.88
CA PHE A 515 -10.47 -20.55 -2.58
C PHE A 515 -10.93 -21.35 -3.80
N LEU A 516 -11.27 -20.68 -4.91
CA LEU A 516 -11.74 -21.32 -6.13
C LEU A 516 -10.59 -21.62 -7.09
N GLY A 517 -10.73 -22.66 -7.90
CA GLY A 517 -9.75 -23.03 -8.92
C GLY A 517 -9.51 -21.92 -9.96
N GLU A 518 -8.33 -21.93 -10.57
CA GLU A 518 -7.97 -21.02 -11.66
C GLU A 518 -8.19 -21.64 -13.05
N ASP A 519 -8.24 -22.97 -13.14
CA ASP A 519 -8.44 -23.70 -14.39
C ASP A 519 -9.91 -23.67 -14.84
N THR A 520 -10.13 -23.73 -16.16
CA THR A 520 -11.46 -23.79 -16.78
C THR A 520 -12.37 -24.86 -16.17
N ASP A 521 -11.79 -26.02 -15.83
CA ASP A 521 -12.52 -27.19 -15.33
C ASP A 521 -12.84 -27.12 -13.82
N ASN A 522 -12.17 -26.22 -13.10
CA ASN A 522 -12.28 -26.08 -11.65
C ASN A 522 -12.61 -24.66 -11.18
N LYS A 523 -12.91 -23.73 -12.11
CA LYS A 523 -13.10 -22.31 -11.81
C LYS A 523 -14.17 -22.00 -10.77
N ASP A 524 -15.18 -22.87 -10.69
CA ASP A 524 -16.34 -22.74 -9.81
C ASP A 524 -16.35 -23.75 -8.66
N LYS A 525 -15.25 -24.50 -8.45
CA LYS A 525 -15.13 -25.41 -7.30
C LYS A 525 -13.99 -24.98 -6.37
N ILE A 526 -14.17 -25.32 -5.09
CA ILE A 526 -13.18 -25.07 -4.05
C ILE A 526 -11.94 -25.91 -4.33
N ASP A 527 -10.81 -25.24 -4.45
CA ASP A 527 -9.50 -25.82 -4.58
C ASP A 527 -8.87 -25.97 -3.20
N ILE A 528 -8.77 -27.22 -2.73
CA ILE A 528 -8.22 -27.56 -1.42
C ILE A 528 -6.77 -27.06 -1.26
N SER A 529 -6.00 -27.02 -2.35
CA SER A 529 -4.61 -26.57 -2.30
C SER A 529 -4.53 -25.07 -1.98
N ARG A 530 -5.45 -24.27 -2.51
CA ARG A 530 -5.53 -22.83 -2.22
C ARG A 530 -5.99 -22.56 -0.80
N VAL A 531 -6.97 -23.33 -0.30
CA VAL A 531 -7.38 -23.26 1.10
C VAL A 531 -6.18 -23.50 2.02
N GLN A 532 -5.38 -24.53 1.74
CA GLN A 532 -4.15 -24.81 2.49
C GLN A 532 -3.16 -23.64 2.41
N MET A 533 -2.97 -23.04 1.23
CA MET A 533 -2.07 -21.89 1.06
C MET A 533 -2.54 -20.66 1.85
N VAL A 534 -3.84 -20.35 1.85
CA VAL A 534 -4.40 -19.26 2.66
C VAL A 534 -4.13 -19.50 4.14
N LEU A 535 -4.36 -20.73 4.64
CA LEU A 535 -4.16 -21.08 6.04
C LEU A 535 -2.68 -21.02 6.44
N ILE A 536 -1.78 -21.58 5.62
CA ILE A 536 -0.34 -21.56 5.84
C ILE A 536 0.17 -20.11 5.87
N THR A 537 -0.16 -19.29 4.86
CA THR A 537 0.30 -17.90 4.82
C THR A 537 -0.26 -17.09 5.98
N SER A 538 -1.52 -17.26 6.35
CA SER A 538 -2.12 -16.57 7.50
C SER A 538 -1.42 -16.95 8.81
N GLY A 539 -1.17 -18.25 9.03
CA GLY A 539 -0.45 -18.73 10.22
C GLY A 539 1.00 -18.21 10.29
N LEU A 540 1.69 -18.14 9.15
CA LEU A 540 3.04 -17.58 9.08
C LEU A 540 3.06 -16.06 9.31
N LEU A 541 2.11 -15.32 8.74
CA LEU A 541 1.99 -13.87 8.97
C LEU A 541 1.71 -13.55 10.45
N VAL A 542 0.85 -14.32 11.11
CA VAL A 542 0.55 -14.12 12.53
C VAL A 542 1.75 -14.47 13.41
N THR A 543 2.37 -15.63 13.18
CA THR A 543 3.52 -16.07 14.01
C THR A 543 4.73 -15.16 13.81
N TYR A 544 5.06 -14.79 12.58
CA TYR A 544 6.16 -13.89 12.29
C TYR A 544 5.87 -12.44 12.68
N GLY A 545 4.64 -11.98 12.43
CA GLY A 545 4.18 -10.68 12.92
C GLY A 545 4.35 -10.59 14.42
N ASN A 546 3.88 -11.59 15.18
CA ASN A 546 4.08 -11.64 16.63
C ASN A 546 5.57 -11.62 17.02
N ALA A 547 6.43 -12.35 16.31
CA ALA A 547 7.87 -12.32 16.56
C ALA A 547 8.47 -10.92 16.34
N ILE A 548 8.11 -10.23 15.26
CA ILE A 548 8.50 -8.83 15.02
C ILE A 548 7.97 -7.94 16.14
N PHE A 549 6.68 -8.02 16.42
CA PHE A 549 6.03 -7.16 17.42
C PHE A 549 6.63 -7.36 18.80
N SER A 550 6.89 -8.60 19.22
CA SER A 550 7.59 -8.89 20.47
C SER A 550 9.00 -8.28 20.50
N ALA A 551 9.74 -8.32 19.38
CA ALA A 551 11.08 -7.73 19.30
C ALA A 551 11.10 -6.19 19.38
N ILE A 552 9.99 -5.52 19.05
CA ILE A 552 9.91 -4.05 19.02
C ILE A 552 8.99 -3.44 20.09
N ASN A 553 8.25 -4.25 20.84
CA ASN A 553 7.31 -3.79 21.86
C ASN A 553 7.99 -3.56 23.22
N ASP A 554 9.00 -4.38 23.55
CA ASP A 554 9.58 -4.43 24.89
C ASP A 554 11.00 -3.85 24.93
N LEU A 555 11.24 -2.73 24.22
CA LEU A 555 12.55 -2.07 24.28
C LEU A 555 12.69 -1.37 25.63
N THR A 556 13.64 -1.85 26.42
CA THR A 556 13.93 -1.24 27.71
C THR A 556 14.66 0.08 27.51
N GLN A 557 14.42 1.05 28.39
CA GLN A 557 15.17 2.32 28.35
C GLN A 557 16.69 2.10 28.47
N GLN A 558 17.09 1.02 29.15
CA GLN A 558 18.47 0.62 29.33
C GLN A 558 19.13 0.21 28.02
N GLU A 559 18.45 -0.58 27.19
CA GLU A 559 18.98 -1.00 25.88
C GLU A 559 19.16 0.21 24.95
N ILE A 560 18.20 1.14 24.97
CA ILE A 560 18.29 2.39 24.21
C ILE A 560 19.50 3.22 24.69
N LEU A 561 19.66 3.36 26.00
CA LEU A 561 20.79 4.09 26.59
C LEU A 561 22.13 3.45 26.22
N LEU A 562 22.23 2.13 26.33
CA LEU A 562 23.42 1.37 25.99
C LEU A 562 23.77 1.50 24.49
N ALA A 563 22.76 1.50 23.62
CA ALA A 563 22.93 1.76 22.20
C ALA A 563 23.49 3.17 21.94
N ILE A 564 22.96 4.20 22.63
CA ILE A 564 23.48 5.58 22.53
C ILE A 564 24.95 5.66 22.98
N GLN A 565 25.30 5.03 24.09
CA GLN A 565 26.65 5.09 24.65
C GLN A 565 27.70 4.38 23.80
N ARG A 566 27.34 3.20 23.30
CA ARG A 566 28.22 2.40 22.43
C ARG A 566 28.21 2.88 20.99
N VAL A 567 27.36 3.86 20.67
CA VAL A 567 27.12 4.36 19.32
C VAL A 567 26.75 3.20 18.39
N ASP A 568 25.85 2.34 18.89
CA ASP A 568 25.43 1.09 18.27
C ASP A 568 23.97 1.17 17.79
N ILE A 569 23.57 0.22 16.95
CA ILE A 569 22.22 0.11 16.41
C ILE A 569 21.38 -0.70 17.40
N LEU A 570 20.25 -0.14 17.83
CA LEU A 570 19.41 -0.79 18.85
C LEU A 570 18.84 -2.13 18.37
N ILE A 571 18.27 -2.12 17.16
CA ILE A 571 17.71 -3.32 16.52
C ILE A 571 18.49 -3.53 15.23
N ALA A 572 19.55 -4.33 15.33
CA ALA A 572 20.47 -4.59 14.23
C ALA A 572 19.91 -5.58 13.20
N ALA A 573 18.95 -6.43 13.57
CA ALA A 573 18.37 -7.45 12.70
C ALA A 573 16.90 -7.72 13.03
N LEU A 574 16.12 -8.15 12.03
CA LEU A 574 14.80 -8.73 12.28
C LEU A 574 14.91 -10.12 12.93
N PRO A 575 13.85 -10.60 13.62
CA PRO A 575 13.85 -11.94 14.17
C PRO A 575 14.21 -12.99 13.12
N PRO A 576 15.17 -13.90 13.42
CA PRO A 576 15.60 -14.91 12.47
C PRO A 576 14.45 -15.87 12.19
N VAL A 577 14.27 -16.22 10.92
CA VAL A 577 13.32 -17.24 10.50
C VAL A 577 14.02 -18.61 10.49
N GLY A 578 13.48 -19.57 11.23
CA GLY A 578 13.99 -20.95 11.21
C GLY A 578 13.87 -21.56 9.81
N THR A 579 14.68 -22.60 9.53
CA THR A 579 14.69 -23.30 8.24
C THR A 579 13.31 -23.84 7.86
N SER A 580 12.55 -24.35 8.83
CA SER A 580 11.17 -24.83 8.64
C SER A 580 10.21 -23.72 8.20
N MET A 581 10.30 -22.54 8.81
CA MET A 581 9.48 -21.39 8.45
C MET A 581 9.85 -20.86 7.07
N ALA A 582 11.15 -20.74 6.78
CA ALA A 582 11.64 -20.36 5.45
C ALA A 582 11.18 -21.34 4.37
N ALA A 583 11.21 -22.65 4.65
CA ALA A 583 10.70 -23.68 3.74
C ALA A 583 9.19 -23.55 3.50
N MET A 584 8.38 -23.40 4.55
CA MET A 584 6.93 -23.21 4.42
C MET A 584 6.58 -21.94 3.64
N MET A 585 7.31 -20.85 3.86
CA MET A 585 7.17 -19.63 3.06
C MET A 585 7.53 -19.89 1.59
N ALA A 586 8.68 -20.54 1.32
CA ALA A 586 9.10 -20.86 -0.05
C ALA A 586 8.06 -21.73 -0.77
N VAL A 587 7.49 -22.74 -0.11
CA VAL A 587 6.43 -23.59 -0.66
C VAL A 587 5.18 -22.76 -1.00
N SER A 588 4.80 -21.82 -0.13
CA SER A 588 3.62 -20.97 -0.37
C SER A 588 3.75 -20.07 -1.61
N HIS A 589 4.98 -19.65 -1.95
CA HIS A 589 5.26 -18.80 -3.12
C HIS A 589 5.66 -19.59 -4.38
N ALA A 590 6.31 -20.75 -4.23
CA ALA A 590 6.80 -21.55 -5.36
C ALA A 590 5.67 -22.09 -6.24
N THR A 591 4.53 -22.42 -5.65
CA THR A 591 3.34 -22.88 -6.39
C THR A 591 2.85 -21.85 -7.41
N TYR A 592 2.99 -20.56 -7.11
CA TYR A 592 2.67 -19.48 -8.05
C TYR A 592 3.65 -19.43 -9.23
N LEU A 593 4.96 -19.57 -8.97
CA LEU A 593 5.98 -19.57 -10.04
C LEU A 593 5.82 -20.77 -10.97
N VAL A 594 5.53 -21.95 -10.41
CA VAL A 594 5.29 -23.16 -11.22
C VAL A 594 4.06 -22.98 -12.12
N ALA A 595 2.96 -22.43 -11.60
CA ALA A 595 1.78 -22.14 -12.40
C ALA A 595 2.07 -21.15 -13.55
N LYS A 596 2.90 -20.13 -13.30
CA LYS A 596 3.29 -19.15 -14.32
C LYS A 596 4.25 -19.73 -15.35
N ALA A 597 5.23 -20.54 -14.93
CA ALA A 597 6.18 -21.20 -15.83
C ALA A 597 5.50 -22.21 -16.76
N ALA A 598 4.49 -22.94 -16.26
CA ALA A 598 3.70 -23.84 -17.08
C ALA A 598 2.98 -23.10 -18.23
N SER A 599 2.48 -21.88 -17.99
CA SER A 599 1.76 -21.07 -18.98
C SER A 599 2.62 -20.52 -20.13
N THR A 600 3.95 -20.56 -20.00
CA THR A 600 4.87 -20.06 -21.03
C THR A 600 5.42 -21.14 -21.96
N THR A 601 5.02 -22.41 -21.79
CA THR A 601 5.47 -23.48 -22.69
C THR A 601 4.73 -23.32 -24.02
N PRO A 602 5.43 -22.97 -25.13
CA PRO A 602 4.77 -22.80 -26.42
C PRO A 602 4.13 -24.13 -26.82
N SER A 603 2.83 -24.10 -27.13
CA SER A 603 2.13 -25.23 -27.73
C SER A 603 2.88 -25.63 -29.00
N THR A 604 3.66 -26.70 -28.93
CA THR A 604 4.25 -27.33 -30.11
C THR A 604 3.10 -27.79 -30.99
N THR A 605 2.79 -26.99 -32.00
CA THR A 605 1.82 -27.33 -33.03
C THR A 605 2.31 -28.63 -33.66
N PRO A 606 1.56 -29.74 -33.59
CA PRO A 606 2.00 -31.00 -34.16
C PRO A 606 2.25 -30.80 -35.66
N GLU A 607 3.51 -30.96 -36.05
CA GLU A 607 3.94 -30.92 -37.45
C GLU A 607 3.18 -32.03 -38.20
N LYS A 608 2.37 -31.64 -39.20
CA LYS A 608 1.62 -32.61 -40.02
C LYS A 608 2.63 -33.56 -40.69
N PRO A 609 2.45 -34.89 -40.60
CA PRO A 609 3.28 -35.81 -41.36
C PRO A 609 3.08 -35.56 -42.87
N LYS A 610 4.20 -35.46 -43.59
CA LYS A 610 4.24 -35.28 -45.05
C LYS A 610 3.82 -36.51 -45.81
#